data_AF-A0A7K3ZYR9-F1
#
_entry.id   AF-A0A7K3ZYR9-F1
#
_cell.length_a   1.000
_cell.length_b   1.000
_cell.length_c   1.000
_cell.angle_alpha   90.00
_cell.angle_beta   90.00
_cell.angle_gamma   90.00
#
_symmetry.space_group_name_H-M   'P 1'
#
loop_
_entity.id
_entity.type
_entity.pdbx_description
1 polymer ?
#
loop_
_entity_poly.entity_id
_entity_poly.type
_entity_poly.pdbx_seq_one_letter_code
_entity_poly.pdbx_strand_id
1 'polypeptide(L)' 'MILAAASSKFPRFKSGIPGYDELIGGGFHKGTVNTITGSSGTGKTVFASQFIQYGIKNGERGMIITPSESSEYLKREMMA' A
#
# COMPACT_ATOMS: atom_id res chain seq x y z
N MET A 1 20.62 -26.08 0.31
CA MET A 1 19.72 -25.23 1.12
C MET A 1 20.50 -24.01 1.56
N ILE A 2 20.35 -22.88 0.87
CA ILE A 2 20.91 -21.61 1.34
C ILE A 2 19.81 -20.93 2.15
N LEU A 3 19.94 -20.96 3.47
CA LEU A 3 19.23 -20.04 4.35
C LEU A 3 19.81 -18.64 4.10
N ALA A 4 19.15 -17.87 3.23
CA ALA A 4 19.30 -16.43 3.25
C ALA A 4 18.61 -15.94 4.54
N ALA A 5 19.37 -15.89 5.63
CA ALA A 5 18.97 -15.12 6.80
C ALA A 5 18.84 -13.67 6.34
N ALA A 6 17.61 -13.24 6.05
CA ALA A 6 17.31 -11.86 5.73
C ALA A 6 17.57 -11.03 6.99
N SER A 7 18.79 -10.55 7.13
CA SER A 7 19.10 -9.44 8.02
C SER A 7 18.39 -8.21 7.43
N SER A 8 17.24 -7.82 7.97
CA SER A 8 16.73 -6.48 7.72
C SER A 8 16.73 -5.70 9.02
N LYS A 9 17.65 -4.74 9.11
CA LYS A 9 17.71 -3.68 10.13
C LYS A 9 16.40 -2.87 10.28
N PHE A 10 15.40 -3.12 9.41
CA PHE A 10 14.15 -2.38 9.35
C PHE A 10 12.98 -3.37 9.21
N PRO A 11 11.97 -3.32 10.11
CA PRO A 11 10.73 -4.07 9.97
C PRO A 11 10.04 -3.75 8.66
N ARG A 12 9.42 -4.75 8.02
CA ARG A 12 8.59 -4.58 6.83
C ARG A 12 7.11 -4.78 7.17
N PHE A 13 6.25 -4.19 6.36
CA PHE A 13 4.81 -4.40 6.45
C PHE A 13 4.23 -4.69 5.06
N LYS A 14 3.16 -5.48 5.05
CA LYS A 14 2.48 -5.91 3.82
C LYS A 14 1.67 -4.74 3.24
N SER A 15 1.78 -4.54 1.93
CA SER A 15 0.95 -3.56 1.23
C SER A 15 -0.49 -4.03 1.09
N GLY A 16 -0.74 -5.33 1.15
CA GLY A 16 -2.05 -5.93 0.91
C GLY A 16 -2.46 -6.00 -0.55
N ILE A 17 -1.56 -5.62 -1.48
CA ILE A 17 -1.83 -5.58 -2.91
C ILE A 17 -1.42 -6.93 -3.51
N PRO A 18 -2.34 -7.64 -4.19
CA PRO A 18 -2.06 -8.97 -4.74
C PRO A 18 -0.81 -8.98 -5.62
N GLY A 19 0.12 -9.89 -5.33
CA GLY A 19 1.39 -10.07 -6.05
C GLY A 19 2.45 -8.99 -5.80
N TYR A 20 2.09 -7.79 -5.33
CA TYR A 20 3.06 -6.70 -5.15
C TYR A 20 4.08 -6.98 -4.05
N ASP A 21 3.64 -7.50 -2.91
CA ASP A 21 4.54 -7.76 -1.78
C ASP A 21 5.63 -8.77 -2.14
N GLU A 22 5.33 -9.77 -2.98
CA GLU A 22 6.30 -10.74 -3.48
C GLU A 22 7.30 -10.10 -4.43
N LEU A 23 6.83 -9.21 -5.31
CA LEU A 23 7.68 -8.46 -6.25
C LEU A 23 8.72 -7.58 -5.55
N ILE A 24 8.39 -7.01 -4.39
CA ILE A 24 9.28 -6.07 -3.66
C ILE A 24 10.00 -6.70 -2.45
N GLY A 25 9.98 -8.03 -2.33
CA GLY A 25 10.72 -8.75 -1.28
C GLY A 25 10.08 -8.67 0.11
N GLY A 26 8.76 -8.72 0.17
CA GLY A 26 7.99 -8.89 1.41
C GLY A 26 7.16 -7.68 1.86
N GLY A 27 7.05 -6.64 1.03
CA GLY A 27 6.32 -5.41 1.34
C GLY A 27 7.24 -4.22 1.64
N PHE A 28 6.65 -3.12 2.09
CA PHE A 28 7.34 -1.84 2.31
C PHE A 28 8.12 -1.84 3.62
N HIS A 29 9.18 -1.02 3.69
CA HIS A 29 9.93 -0.80 4.93
C HIS A 29 9.17 0.17 5.85
N LYS A 30 9.08 -0.17 7.14
CA LYS A 30 8.47 0.70 8.15
C LYS A 30 9.26 2.00 8.30
N GLY A 31 8.56 3.12 8.44
CA GLY A 31 9.17 4.44 8.64
C GLY A 31 9.78 5.06 7.37
N THR A 32 9.37 4.60 6.19
CA THR A 32 9.80 5.15 4.91
C THR A 32 8.68 5.89 4.20
N VAL A 33 9.05 6.85 3.36
CA VAL A 33 8.13 7.50 2.42
C VAL A 33 8.32 6.84 1.06
N ASN A 34 7.23 6.35 0.47
CA ASN A 34 7.24 5.66 -0.81
C ASN A 34 6.44 6.50 -1.83
N THR A 35 6.99 6.68 -3.03
CA THR A 35 6.34 7.43 -4.12
C THR A 35 5.93 6.47 -5.22
N ILE A 36 4.68 6.58 -5.64
CA ILE A 36 4.12 5.79 -6.75
C ILE A 36 3.91 6.73 -7.93
N THR A 37 4.56 6.44 -9.05
CA THR A 37 4.54 7.27 -10.26
C THR A 37 3.97 6.52 -11.45
N GLY A 38 3.28 7.23 -12.34
CA GLY A 38 2.76 6.66 -13.58
C GLY A 38 1.76 7.61 -14.26
N SER A 39 1.50 7.38 -15.55
CA SER A 39 0.54 8.16 -16.35
C SER A 39 -0.88 8.12 -15.77
N SER A 40 -1.77 8.98 -16.26
CA SER A 40 -3.20 8.93 -15.87
C SER A 40 -3.79 7.54 -16.16
N GLY A 41 -4.69 7.05 -15.30
CA GLY A 41 -5.35 5.74 -15.47
C GLY A 41 -4.50 4.51 -15.10
N THR A 42 -3.24 4.65 -14.69
CA THR A 42 -2.36 3.53 -14.30
C THR A 42 -2.66 2.88 -12.94
N GLY A 43 -3.73 3.29 -12.27
CA GLY A 43 -4.17 2.69 -11.00
C GLY A 43 -3.50 3.23 -9.73
N LYS A 44 -2.85 4.41 -9.76
CA LYS A 44 -2.24 5.03 -8.56
C LYS A 44 -3.22 5.22 -7.39
N THR A 45 -4.41 5.78 -7.66
CA THR A 45 -5.46 5.94 -6.64
C THR A 45 -5.95 4.59 -6.14
N VAL A 46 -6.13 3.61 -7.03
CA VAL A 46 -6.52 2.23 -6.66
C VAL A 46 -5.48 1.60 -5.73
N PHE A 47 -4.20 1.72 -6.06
CA PHE A 47 -3.09 1.23 -5.24
C PHE A 47 -3.14 1.85 -3.83
N ALA A 48 -3.24 3.18 -3.73
CA ALA A 48 -3.30 3.89 -2.45
C ALA A 48 -4.54 3.50 -1.63
N SER A 49 -5.70 3.36 -2.28
CA SER A 49 -6.95 2.95 -1.66
C SER A 49 -6.87 1.52 -1.11
N GLN A 50 -6.37 0.55 -1.89
CA GLN A 50 -6.20 -0.84 -1.45
C GLN A 50 -5.24 -0.95 -0.28
N PHE A 51 -4.14 -0.20 -0.34
CA PHE A 51 -3.16 -0.11 0.73
C PHE A 51 -3.79 0.34 2.07
N ILE A 52 -4.55 1.44 2.03
CA ILE A 52 -5.25 1.95 3.22
C ILE A 52 -6.34 0.97 3.69
N GLN A 53 -7.11 0.39 2.75
CA GLN A 53 -8.14 -0.59 3.08
C GLN A 53 -7.55 -1.82 3.78
N TYR A 54 -6.39 -2.31 3.31
CA TYR A 54 -5.66 -3.41 3.95
C TYR A 54 -5.25 -3.05 5.37
N GLY A 55 -4.63 -1.88 5.58
CA GLY A 55 -4.25 -1.41 6.92
C GLY A 55 -5.45 -1.38 7.87
N ILE A 56 -6.57 -0.78 7.45
CA ILE A 56 -7.80 -0.69 8.25
C ILE A 56 -8.35 -2.09 8.60
N LYS A 57 -8.39 -3.02 7.64
CA LYS A 57 -8.82 -4.41 7.88
C LYS A 57 -7.95 -5.14 8.90
N ASN A 58 -6.69 -4.72 9.08
CA ASN A 58 -5.76 -5.27 10.06
C ASN A 58 -5.68 -4.43 11.36
N GLY A 59 -6.62 -3.50 11.57
CA GLY A 59 -6.69 -2.68 12.78
C GLY A 59 -5.76 -1.46 12.80
N GLU A 60 -5.13 -1.12 11.67
CA GLU A 60 -4.33 0.10 11.54
C GLU A 60 -5.20 1.31 11.19
N ARG A 61 -4.70 2.50 11.52
CA ARG A 61 -5.33 3.77 11.13
C ARG A 61 -4.68 4.28 9.86
N GLY A 62 -5.48 4.75 8.91
CA GLY A 62 -5.01 5.30 7.64
C GLY A 62 -5.71 6.62 7.32
N MET A 63 -5.04 7.46 6.53
CA MET A 63 -5.57 8.74 6.03
C MET A 63 -5.23 8.87 4.54
N ILE A 64 -6.21 9.30 3.75
CA ILE A 64 -6.02 9.67 2.35
C ILE A 64 -6.22 11.19 2.24
N ILE A 65 -5.25 11.85 1.64
CA ILE A 65 -5.32 13.26 1.27
C ILE A 65 -5.32 13.31 -0.26
N THR A 66 -6.37 13.90 -0.83
CA THR A 66 -6.54 14.03 -2.29
C THR A 66 -6.85 15.48 -2.63
N PRO A 67 -6.29 16.04 -3.72
CA PRO A 67 -6.52 17.43 -4.10
C PRO A 67 -7.84 17.65 -4.85
N SER A 68 -8.46 16.61 -5.41
CA SER A 68 -9.55 16.76 -6.38
C SER A 68 -10.72 15.79 -6.22
N GLU A 69 -10.54 14.66 -5.54
CA GLU A 69 -11.59 13.65 -5.40
C GLU A 69 -12.38 13.90 -4.10
N SER A 70 -13.70 13.72 -4.12
CA SER A 70 -14.51 13.85 -2.91
C SER A 70 -14.35 12.65 -1.99
N SER A 71 -14.63 12.85 -0.69
CA SER A 71 -14.56 11.77 0.30
C SER A 71 -15.56 10.66 0.00
N GLU A 72 -16.72 11.03 -0.55
CA GLU A 72 -17.82 10.13 -0.90
C GLU A 72 -17.44 9.25 -2.09
N TYR A 73 -16.76 9.82 -3.09
CA TYR A 73 -16.24 9.07 -4.23
C TYR A 73 -15.24 8.01 -3.77
N LEU A 74 -14.23 8.42 -2.98
CA LEU A 74 -13.22 7.48 -2.48
C LEU A 74 -13.83 6.39 -1.59
N LYS A 75 -14.78 6.72 -0.72
CA LYS A 75 -15.50 5.73 0.08
C LYS A 75 -16.23 4.72 -0.79
N ARG A 76 -16.89 5.16 -1.86
CA ARG A 76 -17.57 4.25 -2.80
C ARG A 76 -16.60 3.29 -3.46
N GLU A 77 -15.47 3.80 -3.98
CA GLU A 77 -14.44 2.96 -4.62
C GLU A 77 -13.81 1.98 -3.63
N MET A 78 -13.65 2.37 -2.36
CA MET A 78 -13.09 1.49 -1.32
C MET A 78 -14.08 0.47 -0.75
N MET A 79 -15.39 0.64 -0.97
CA MET A 79 -16.45 -0.25 -0.48
C MET A 79 -16.98 -1.21 -1.55
N ALA A 80 -16.63 -0.96 -2.82
CA ALA A 80 -16.84 -1.88 -3.94
C ALA A 80 -15.81 -3.02 -3.90
#